data_AF-A0A6N9EJQ3-F1
#
_entry.id   AF-A0A6N9EJQ3-F1
#
_cell.length_a   1.000
_cell.length_b   1.000
_cell.length_c   1.000
_cell.angle_alpha   90.00
_cell.angle_beta   90.00
_cell.angle_gamma   90.00
#
_symmetry.space_group_name_H-M   'P 1'
#
loop_
_entity.id
_entity.type
_entity.pdbx_description
1 polymer ?
#
loop_
_entity_poly.entity_id
_entity_poly.type
_entity_poly.pdbx_seq_one_letter_code
_entity_poly.pdbx_strand_id
1 'polypeptide(L)'
;MQATIHDREALKAVSPAALAAYARSAGWQRGETYRVHSHVYAGPDRPEIIVPRTDHLGDYATVVSRLIEVFAQVADQDELTIYRSLVTGDRDVVRIRVADSDDGSLGLNEGVDLVSGARDLIRSAACSLSK
;
A
#
# COMPACT_ATOMS: atom_id res chain seq x y z
N MET A 1 16.00 -2.83 -13.80
CA MET A 1 16.12 -4.24 -13.36
C MET A 1 14.71 -4.71 -13.04
N GLN A 2 14.16 -5.63 -13.82
CA GLN A 2 12.80 -6.14 -13.61
C GLN A 2 12.90 -7.30 -12.62
N ALA A 3 12.55 -7.05 -11.35
CA ALA A 3 12.58 -8.07 -10.31
C ALA A 3 11.17 -8.67 -10.19
N THR A 4 11.01 -9.93 -10.58
CA THR A 4 9.75 -10.65 -10.42
C THR A 4 9.68 -11.28 -9.03
N ILE A 5 8.56 -11.06 -8.32
CA ILE A 5 8.39 -11.56 -6.95
C ILE A 5 7.83 -12.98 -6.99
N HIS A 6 8.66 -13.97 -6.66
CA HIS A 6 8.27 -15.38 -6.57
C HIS A 6 8.14 -15.92 -5.15
N ASP A 7 8.53 -15.14 -4.14
CA ASP A 7 8.44 -15.55 -2.74
C ASP A 7 6.97 -15.59 -2.29
N ARG A 8 6.47 -16.80 -2.06
CA ARG A 8 5.07 -17.05 -1.68
C ARG A 8 4.70 -16.41 -0.34
N GLU A 9 5.61 -16.36 0.62
CA GLU A 9 5.32 -15.77 1.93
C GLU A 9 5.32 -14.24 1.83
N ALA A 10 6.21 -13.65 1.03
CA ALA A 10 6.16 -12.23 0.72
C ALA A 10 4.83 -11.83 0.05
N LEU A 11 4.38 -12.59 -0.96
CA LEU A 11 3.12 -12.30 -1.66
C LEU A 11 1.89 -12.43 -0.75
N LYS A 12 1.90 -13.36 0.21
CA LYS A 12 0.83 -13.49 1.21
C LYS A 12 0.82 -12.36 2.25
N ALA A 13 1.92 -11.62 2.40
CA ALA A 13 1.96 -10.46 3.31
C ALA A 13 1.12 -9.28 2.79
N VAL A 14 0.76 -9.27 1.51
CA VAL A 14 -0.15 -8.27 0.94
C VAL A 14 -1.58 -8.63 1.32
N SER A 15 -2.28 -7.70 1.98
CA SER A 15 -3.67 -7.92 2.39
C SER A 15 -4.66 -7.71 1.23
N PRO A 16 -5.83 -8.40 1.22
CA PRO A 16 -6.90 -8.14 0.26
C PRO A 16 -7.37 -6.68 0.27
N ALA A 17 -7.35 -6.04 1.44
CA ALA A 17 -7.70 -4.64 1.61
C ALA A 17 -6.68 -3.71 0.92
N ALA A 18 -5.38 -3.99 1.02
CA ALA A 18 -4.34 -3.22 0.34
C ALA A 18 -4.49 -3.28 -1.18
N LEU A 19 -4.78 -4.46 -1.76
CA LEU A 19 -5.04 -4.60 -3.20
C LEU A 19 -6.24 -3.75 -3.65
N ALA A 20 -7.34 -3.83 -2.90
CA ALA A 20 -8.55 -3.08 -3.18
C ALA A 20 -8.39 -1.56 -2.99
N ALA A 21 -7.56 -1.14 -2.04
CA ALA A 21 -7.21 0.26 -1.83
C ALA A 21 -6.35 0.79 -2.98
N TYR A 22 -5.31 0.04 -3.36
CA TYR A 22 -4.42 0.40 -4.46
C TYR A 22 -5.17 0.48 -5.80
N ALA A 23 -6.01 -0.53 -6.11
CA ALA A 23 -6.81 -0.50 -7.33
C ALA A 23 -7.66 0.78 -7.42
N ARG A 24 -8.30 1.18 -6.32
CA ARG A 24 -9.09 2.41 -6.27
C ARG A 24 -8.25 3.67 -6.41
N SER A 25 -7.11 3.76 -5.71
CA SER A 25 -6.24 4.94 -5.81
C SER A 25 -5.61 5.09 -7.20
N ALA A 26 -5.38 3.98 -7.90
CA ALA A 26 -4.88 3.96 -9.26
C ALA A 26 -5.98 4.15 -10.34
N GLY A 27 -7.23 4.37 -9.94
CA GLY A 27 -8.32 4.77 -10.83
C GLY A 27 -9.24 3.64 -11.30
N TRP A 28 -9.06 2.40 -10.82
CA TRP A 28 -10.08 1.37 -11.01
C TRP A 28 -11.28 1.63 -10.11
N GLN A 29 -12.46 1.42 -10.67
CA GLN A 29 -13.73 1.49 -9.97
C GLN A 29 -14.19 0.07 -9.63
N ARG A 30 -14.64 -0.12 -8.38
CA ARG A 30 -15.20 -1.39 -7.94
C ARG A 30 -16.55 -1.60 -8.64
N GLY A 31 -16.64 -2.66 -9.42
CA GLY A 31 -17.85 -3.11 -10.07
C GLY A 31 -18.55 -4.20 -9.26
N GLU A 32 -19.03 -5.20 -9.99
CA GLU A 32 -19.82 -6.30 -9.45
C GLU A 32 -19.00 -7.32 -8.63
N THR A 33 -19.72 -8.14 -7.87
CA THR A 33 -19.12 -9.28 -7.19
C THR A 33 -18.82 -10.38 -8.19
N TYR A 34 -17.58 -10.84 -8.21
CA TYR A 34 -17.17 -12.02 -8.98
C TYR A 34 -17.16 -13.24 -8.06
N ARG A 35 -18.12 -14.14 -8.25
CA ARG A 35 -18.35 -15.31 -7.38
C ARG A 35 -18.53 -14.87 -5.91
N VAL A 36 -18.07 -15.67 -4.95
CA VAL A 36 -18.27 -15.40 -3.51
C VAL A 36 -17.15 -14.54 -2.92
N HIS A 37 -15.93 -14.69 -3.45
CA HIS A 37 -14.71 -14.26 -2.78
C HIS A 37 -13.98 -13.11 -3.47
N SER A 38 -14.53 -12.50 -4.53
CA SER A 38 -13.83 -11.46 -5.30
C SER A 38 -14.77 -10.36 -5.79
N HIS A 39 -14.20 -9.23 -6.20
CA HIS A 39 -14.91 -8.22 -6.99
C HIS A 39 -14.18 -7.95 -8.30
N VAL A 40 -14.94 -7.55 -9.30
CA VAL A 40 -14.41 -7.00 -10.55
C VAL A 40 -14.09 -5.54 -10.35
N TYR A 41 -12.98 -5.09 -10.91
CA TYR A 41 -12.54 -3.71 -10.94
C TYR A 41 -12.25 -3.32 -12.39
N ALA A 42 -12.84 -2.21 -12.84
CA ALA A 42 -12.70 -1.70 -14.20
C ALA A 42 -12.46 -0.20 -14.20
N GLY A 43 -11.85 0.34 -15.25
CA GLY A 43 -11.61 1.77 -15.39
C GLY A 43 -11.22 2.12 -16.83
N PRO A 44 -11.28 3.41 -17.22
CA PRO A 44 -10.84 3.84 -18.53
C PRO A 44 -9.34 3.56 -18.72
N ASP A 45 -8.97 3.10 -19.92
CA ASP A 45 -7.59 2.77 -20.32
C ASP A 45 -6.87 1.80 -19.38
N ARG A 46 -7.62 0.86 -18.78
CA ARG A 46 -7.11 -0.13 -17.84
C ARG A 46 -7.70 -1.50 -18.12
N PRO A 47 -6.91 -2.58 -17.95
CA PRO A 47 -7.48 -3.92 -18.00
C PRO A 47 -8.45 -4.12 -16.85
N GLU A 48 -9.50 -4.89 -17.10
CA GLU A 48 -10.36 -5.39 -16.04
C GLU A 48 -9.57 -6.36 -15.15
N ILE A 49 -9.70 -6.21 -13.83
CA ILE A 49 -9.00 -7.05 -12.85
C ILE A 49 -9.98 -7.63 -11.83
N ILE A 50 -9.64 -8.80 -11.30
CA ILE A 50 -10.39 -9.47 -10.24
C ILE A 50 -9.57 -9.37 -8.96
N VAL A 51 -10.12 -8.70 -7.95
CA VAL A 51 -9.46 -8.54 -6.65
C VAL A 51 -10.12 -9.45 -5.62
N PRO A 52 -9.38 -10.39 -5.01
CA PRO A 52 -9.88 -11.21 -3.93
C PRO A 52 -10.27 -10.37 -2.70
N ARG A 53 -11.27 -10.85 -1.96
CA ARG A 53 -11.74 -10.29 -0.68
C ARG A 53 -11.20 -11.03 0.53
N THR A 54 -10.51 -12.14 0.31
CA THR A 54 -9.93 -13.01 1.34
C THR A 54 -8.61 -13.56 0.84
N ASP A 55 -7.70 -13.82 1.76
CA ASP A 55 -6.40 -14.45 1.56
C ASP A 55 -6.45 -15.99 1.72
N HIS A 56 -7.61 -16.56 2.06
CA HIS A 56 -7.80 -18.00 2.27
C HIS A 56 -7.90 -18.82 0.95
N LEU A 57 -7.76 -18.17 -0.21
CA LEU A 57 -7.74 -18.85 -1.49
C LEU A 57 -6.43 -19.63 -1.66
N GLY A 58 -6.49 -20.88 -2.11
CA GLY A 58 -5.29 -21.74 -2.22
C GLY A 58 -4.21 -21.17 -3.15
N ASP A 59 -4.63 -20.43 -4.17
CA ASP A 59 -3.83 -19.74 -5.18
C ASP A 59 -3.64 -18.24 -4.91
N TYR A 60 -3.97 -17.75 -3.70
CA TYR A 60 -3.93 -16.33 -3.37
C TYR A 60 -2.60 -15.65 -3.75
N ALA A 61 -1.46 -16.25 -3.39
CA ALA A 61 -0.15 -15.70 -3.72
C ALA A 61 0.06 -15.53 -5.24
N THR A 62 -0.42 -16.47 -6.06
CA THR A 62 -0.33 -16.39 -7.52
C THR A 62 -1.20 -15.25 -8.04
N VAL A 63 -2.40 -15.07 -7.48
CA VAL A 63 -3.28 -13.94 -7.82
C VAL A 63 -2.64 -12.60 -7.45
N VAL A 64 -2.04 -12.49 -6.26
CA VAL A 64 -1.32 -11.28 -5.82
C VAL A 64 -0.18 -10.94 -6.78
N SER A 65 0.66 -11.93 -7.13
CA SER A 65 1.75 -11.73 -8.08
C SER A 65 1.25 -11.20 -9.42
N ARG A 66 0.17 -11.78 -9.95
CA ARG A 66 -0.44 -11.30 -11.20
C ARG A 66 -1.00 -9.89 -11.09
N LEU A 67 -1.62 -9.54 -9.97
CA LEU A 67 -2.14 -8.18 -9.76
C LEU A 67 -1.01 -7.15 -9.64
N ILE A 68 0.10 -7.49 -8.98
CA ILE A 68 1.30 -6.64 -8.91
C ILE A 68 1.85 -6.38 -10.31
N GLU A 69 1.93 -7.41 -11.16
CA GLU A 69 2.37 -7.26 -12.55
C GLU A 69 1.47 -6.29 -13.33
N VAL A 70 0.15 -6.42 -13.20
CA VAL A 70 -0.80 -5.51 -13.87
C VAL A 70 -0.67 -4.07 -13.35
N PHE A 71 -0.55 -3.89 -12.03
CA PHE A 71 -0.34 -2.58 -11.43
C PHE A 71 0.97 -1.94 -11.88
N ALA A 72 2.06 -2.71 -11.94
CA ALA A 72 3.36 -2.26 -12.42
C ALA A 72 3.29 -1.77 -13.87
N GLN A 73 2.61 -2.53 -14.75
CA GLN A 73 2.41 -2.15 -16.15
C GLN A 73 1.59 -0.87 -16.31
N VAL A 74 0.51 -0.71 -15.53
CA VAL A 74 -0.36 0.47 -15.62
C VAL A 74 0.29 1.71 -15.00
N ALA A 75 1.09 1.54 -13.95
CA ALA A 75 1.78 2.64 -13.27
C ALA A 75 3.11 3.04 -13.93
N ASP A 76 3.60 2.26 -14.89
CA ASP A 76 4.97 2.37 -15.43
C ASP A 76 6.04 2.36 -14.33
N GLN A 77 5.88 1.43 -13.38
CA GLN A 77 6.77 1.24 -12.23
C GLN A 77 7.23 -0.21 -12.15
N ASP A 78 8.33 -0.47 -11.44
CA ASP A 78 8.77 -1.84 -11.20
C ASP A 78 7.89 -2.55 -10.14
N GLU A 79 7.79 -3.88 -10.25
CA GLU A 79 6.96 -4.71 -9.35
C GLU A 79 7.35 -4.57 -7.87
N LEU A 80 8.64 -4.33 -7.56
CA LEU A 80 9.10 -4.20 -6.18
C LEU A 80 8.61 -2.88 -5.56
N THR A 81 8.57 -1.80 -6.33
CA THR A 81 7.96 -0.52 -5.92
C THR A 81 6.47 -0.69 -5.63
N ILE A 82 5.74 -1.38 -6.50
CA ILE A 82 4.31 -1.70 -6.30
C ILE A 82 4.12 -2.54 -5.03
N TYR A 83 4.88 -3.61 -4.87
CA TYR A 83 4.82 -4.48 -3.71
C TYR A 83 5.06 -3.70 -2.40
N ARG A 84 6.08 -2.85 -2.36
CA ARG A 84 6.35 -1.98 -1.20
C ARG A 84 5.18 -1.04 -0.92
N SER A 85 4.57 -0.48 -1.96
CA SER A 85 3.36 0.35 -1.81
C SER A 85 2.19 -0.45 -1.24
N LEU A 86 2.02 -1.71 -1.62
CA LEU A 86 0.94 -2.56 -1.13
C LEU A 86 1.15 -2.98 0.32
N VAL A 87 2.35 -3.41 0.69
CA VAL A 87 2.68 -3.85 2.07
C VAL A 87 2.69 -2.68 3.08
N THR A 88 2.87 -1.45 2.59
CA THR A 88 2.78 -0.24 3.43
C THR A 88 1.43 0.45 3.31
N GLY A 89 0.61 0.11 2.30
CA GLY A 89 -0.60 0.84 1.93
C GLY A 89 -1.79 0.60 2.85
N ASP A 90 -1.76 -0.46 3.66
CA ASP A 90 -2.72 -0.72 4.73
C ASP A 90 -2.27 -0.17 6.10
N ARG A 91 -1.16 0.58 6.13
CA ARG A 91 -0.65 1.26 7.30
C ARG A 91 -0.84 2.76 7.13
N ASP A 92 -1.45 3.41 8.13
CA ASP A 92 -1.43 4.87 8.20
C ASP A 92 0.01 5.33 8.46
N VAL A 93 0.68 5.85 7.43
CA VAL A 93 2.04 6.36 7.53
C VAL A 93 2.02 7.87 7.70
N VAL A 94 2.30 8.35 8.92
CA VAL A 94 2.57 9.77 9.18
C VAL A 94 4.05 10.03 8.97
N ARG A 95 4.40 10.73 7.88
CA ARG A 95 5.78 11.15 7.61
C ARG A 95 6.05 12.52 8.22
N ILE A 96 7.04 12.58 9.10
CA ILE A 96 7.50 13.83 9.72
C ILE A 96 8.86 14.16 9.13
N ARG A 97 9.01 15.38 8.64
CA ARG A 97 10.24 15.88 8.00
C ARG A 97 10.73 17.11 8.76
N VAL A 98 12.04 17.18 8.97
CA VAL A 98 12.74 18.39 9.40
C VAL A 98 13.21 19.13 8.14
N ALA A 99 13.02 20.45 8.09
CA ALA A 99 13.54 21.27 7.00
C ALA A 99 15.08 21.33 7.06
N ASP A 100 15.74 21.47 5.91
CA ASP A 100 17.19 21.67 5.79
C ASP A 100 18.12 20.52 6.27
N SER A 101 17.64 19.27 6.34
CA SER A 101 18.53 18.10 6.49
C SER A 101 18.84 17.46 5.13
N ASP A 102 20.02 17.73 4.57
CA ASP A 102 20.41 17.21 3.25
C ASP A 102 20.93 15.76 3.28
N ASP A 103 21.48 15.31 4.41
CA ASP A 103 22.13 13.98 4.53
C ASP A 103 21.37 13.01 5.46
N GLY A 104 20.19 13.40 5.95
CA GLY A 104 19.39 12.61 6.88
C GLY A 104 19.96 12.54 8.30
N SER A 105 21.00 13.32 8.61
CA SER A 105 21.52 13.50 9.95
C SER A 105 20.94 14.77 10.58
N LEU A 106 20.86 14.76 11.91
CA LEU A 106 20.43 15.90 12.69
C LEU A 106 21.20 15.93 14.02
N GLY A 107 21.33 17.12 14.60
CA GLY A 107 21.95 17.26 15.91
C GLY A 107 21.17 16.47 16.96
N LEU A 108 21.86 15.97 17.99
CA LEU A 108 21.20 15.14 19.03
C LEU A 108 20.00 15.84 19.67
N ASN A 109 20.14 17.14 19.98
CA ASN A 109 19.06 17.92 20.58
C ASN A 109 17.88 18.10 19.62
N GLU A 110 18.15 18.39 18.35
CA GLU A 110 17.11 18.47 17.31
C GLU A 110 16.39 17.12 17.15
N GLY A 111 17.11 16.00 17.34
CA GLY A 111 16.52 14.67 17.35
C GLY A 111 15.59 14.44 18.53
N VAL A 112 15.97 14.91 19.72
CA VAL A 112 15.10 14.89 20.90
C VAL A 112 13.83 15.71 20.66
N ASP A 113 13.96 16.88 20.04
CA ASP A 113 12.83 17.76 19.71
C ASP A 113 11.92 17.14 18.66
N LEU A 114 12.48 16.52 17.62
CA LEU A 114 11.73 15.82 16.57
C LEU A 114 10.90 14.67 17.16
N VAL A 115 11.48 13.83 18.00
CA VAL A 115 10.79 12.71 18.64
C VAL A 115 9.68 13.22 19.58
N SER A 116 9.97 14.28 20.34
CA SER A 116 8.99 14.88 21.26
C SER A 116 7.81 15.51 20.50
N GLY A 117 8.08 16.29 19.46
CA GLY A 117 7.05 16.90 18.62
C GLY A 117 6.20 15.86 17.87
N ALA A 118 6.81 14.78 17.39
CA ALA A 118 6.10 13.65 16.77
C ALA A 118 5.09 13.02 17.75
N ARG A 119 5.50 12.82 19.01
CA ARG A 119 4.64 12.29 20.07
C ARG A 119 3.46 13.21 20.36
N ASP A 120 3.71 14.52 20.46
CA ASP A 120 2.67 15.50 20.75
C ASP A 120 1.68 15.66 19.59
N LEU A 121 2.14 15.57 18.34
CA LEU A 121 1.27 15.54 17.16
C LEU A 121 0.27 14.38 17.23
N ILE A 122 0.75 13.15 17.52
CA ILE A 122 -0.11 11.97 17.63
C ILE A 122 -1.09 12.12 18.80
N ARG A 123 -0.61 12.62 19.95
CA ARG A 123 -1.46 12.88 21.13
C ARG A 123 -2.57 13.88 20.80
N SER A 124 -2.23 14.98 20.15
CA SER A 124 -3.19 16.02 19.75
C SER A 124 -4.27 15.46 18.82
N ALA A 125 -3.87 14.65 17.83
CA ALA A 125 -4.80 13.96 16.93
C ALA A 125 -5.78 13.05 17.70
N ALA A 126 -5.27 12.23 18.64
CA ALA A 126 -6.12 11.35 19.46
C ALA A 126 -7.12 12.14 20.34
N CYS A 127 -6.67 13.21 20.99
CA CYS A 127 -7.55 14.05 21.80
C CYS A 127 -8.60 14.81 20.96
N SER A 128 -8.28 15.17 19.72
CA SER A 128 -9.22 15.87 18.82
C SER A 128 -10.45 15.03 18.45
N LEU A 129 -10.32 13.70 18.46
CA LEU A 129 -11.39 12.74 18.17
C LEU A 129 -12.29 12.46 19.39
N SER A 130 -11.94 12.98 20.56
CA SER A 130 -12.63 12.71 21.84
C SER A 130 -13.72 13.75 22.17
N LYS A 131 -14.13 14.57 21.20
CA LYS A 131 -15.11 15.65 21.36
C LYS A 131 -16.50 15.27 20.87
#